data_AF-A0A2S7T0W6-F1
#
_entry.id   AF-A0A2S7T0W6-F1
#
_cell.length_a   1.000
_cell.length_b   1.000
_cell.length_c   1.000
_cell.angle_alpha   90.00
_cell.angle_beta   90.00
_cell.angle_gamma   90.00
#
_symmetry.space_group_name_H-M   'P 1'
#
loop_
_entity.id
_entity.type
_entity.pdbx_description
1 polymer ?
#
loop_
_entity_poly.entity_id
_entity_poly.type
_entity_poly.pdbx_seq_one_letter_code
_entity_poly.pdbx_strand_id
1 'polypeptide(L)'
;MFGKIAKFFKKVEKNKDILRNWRIPIDLSYERIDNDKSVQFTNADGSRVLYFSILIVKGNNSLLGSSFSNSKASIMYADDCWHLKGHKPNGNEVLVCVFTYTNEEDEAILNNLFDGIQYSGR
;
A
#
# COMPACT_ATOMS: atom_id res chain seq x y z
N MET A 1 -17.31 -30.99 36.69
CA MET A 1 -16.94 -29.56 36.76
C MET A 1 -16.28 -29.22 35.43
N PHE A 2 -17.05 -28.75 34.44
CA PHE A 2 -16.53 -28.45 33.10
C PHE A 2 -16.53 -26.93 32.90
N GLY A 3 -15.32 -26.37 32.85
CA GLY A 3 -15.08 -24.96 32.62
C GLY A 3 -15.56 -24.55 31.23
N LYS A 4 -16.49 -23.59 31.19
CA LYS A 4 -16.90 -22.93 29.94
C LYS A 4 -15.78 -21.98 29.52
N ILE A 5 -15.06 -22.36 28.46
CA ILE A 5 -14.11 -21.50 27.76
C ILE A 5 -14.89 -20.31 27.18
N ALA A 6 -14.60 -19.11 27.67
CA ALA A 6 -15.16 -17.87 27.15
C ALA A 6 -14.66 -17.68 25.70
N LYS A 7 -15.57 -17.80 24.73
CA LYS A 7 -15.34 -17.40 23.34
C LYS A 7 -15.28 -15.87 23.28
N PHE A 8 -14.08 -15.32 23.48
CA PHE A 8 -13.75 -13.93 23.15
C PHE A 8 -13.65 -13.80 21.62
N PHE A 9 -14.79 -13.72 20.94
CA PHE A 9 -14.79 -13.18 19.58
C PHE A 9 -14.55 -11.68 19.70
N LYS A 10 -13.31 -11.25 19.50
CA LYS A 10 -13.00 -9.86 19.19
C LYS A 10 -13.84 -9.53 17.96
N LYS A 11 -14.83 -8.65 18.13
CA LYS A 11 -15.55 -8.02 17.03
C LYS A 11 -14.48 -7.33 16.18
N VAL A 12 -14.10 -7.94 15.05
CA VAL A 12 -13.21 -7.32 14.07
C VAL A 12 -13.96 -6.06 13.65
N GLU A 13 -13.49 -4.90 14.12
CA GLU A 13 -13.96 -3.63 13.60
C GLU A 13 -13.82 -3.71 12.08
N LYS A 14 -14.91 -3.45 11.34
CA LYS A 14 -14.87 -3.38 9.88
C LYS A 14 -13.66 -2.56 9.50
N ASN A 15 -12.72 -3.17 8.77
CA ASN A 15 -11.55 -2.50 8.22
C ASN A 15 -11.99 -1.17 7.63
N LYS A 16 -11.57 -0.06 8.26
CA LYS A 16 -11.68 1.26 7.66
C LYS A 16 -10.89 1.16 6.36
N ASP A 17 -11.49 1.58 5.25
CA ASP A 17 -10.80 1.58 3.96
C ASP A 17 -9.50 2.38 4.09
N ILE A 18 -8.38 1.64 4.18
CA ILE A 18 -7.06 2.19 4.51
C ILE A 18 -6.66 3.24 3.48
N LEU A 19 -7.11 3.05 2.24
CA LEU A 19 -6.81 3.90 1.10
C LEU A 19 -7.89 4.95 0.85
N ARG A 20 -8.83 5.21 1.78
CA ARG A 20 -9.94 6.17 1.59
C ARG A 20 -9.50 7.55 1.07
N ASN A 21 -8.32 7.98 1.49
CA ASN A 21 -7.73 9.28 1.18
C ASN A 21 -6.91 9.27 -0.11
N TRP A 22 -6.69 8.11 -0.72
CA TRP A 22 -5.77 7.92 -1.84
C TRP A 22 -6.49 7.28 -3.02
N ARG A 23 -6.48 7.97 -4.17
CA ARG A 23 -6.95 7.42 -5.43
C ARG A 23 -5.80 6.63 -6.06
N ILE A 24 -5.94 5.31 -6.07
CA ILE A 24 -4.98 4.42 -6.74
C ILE A 24 -5.55 4.05 -8.12
N PRO A 25 -4.85 4.33 -9.23
CA PRO A 25 -5.34 4.06 -10.58
C PRO A 25 -5.12 2.59 -10.98
N ILE A 26 -5.66 1.66 -10.19
CA ILE A 26 -5.59 0.21 -10.45
C ILE A 26 -6.74 -0.19 -11.36
N ASP A 27 -6.44 -1.03 -12.34
CA ASP A 27 -7.44 -1.61 -13.24
C ASP A 27 -8.26 -2.74 -12.57
N LEU A 28 -9.33 -3.19 -13.24
CA LEU A 28 -10.19 -4.25 -12.71
C LEU A 28 -9.59 -5.67 -12.81
N SER A 29 -8.40 -5.83 -13.40
CA SER A 29 -7.72 -7.13 -13.56
C SER A 29 -6.97 -7.57 -12.30
N TYR A 30 -6.89 -6.71 -11.28
CA TYR A 30 -6.32 -7.04 -9.99
C TYR A 30 -7.41 -7.50 -8.99
N GLU A 31 -7.11 -8.58 -8.29
CA GLU A 31 -7.83 -8.98 -7.08
C GLU A 31 -7.33 -8.16 -5.89
N ARG A 32 -8.26 -7.61 -5.10
CA ARG A 32 -7.97 -6.84 -3.88
C ARG A 32 -8.01 -7.76 -2.65
N ILE A 33 -6.98 -7.68 -1.82
CA ILE A 33 -6.85 -8.36 -0.55
C ILE A 33 -6.69 -7.31 0.56
N ASP A 34 -7.69 -7.18 1.43
CA ASP A 34 -7.63 -6.28 2.58
C ASP A 34 -6.96 -6.97 3.78
N ASN A 35 -5.82 -6.44 4.21
CA ASN A 35 -5.14 -6.83 5.44
C ASN A 35 -5.49 -5.85 6.57
N ASP A 36 -5.19 -6.17 7.82
CA ASP A 36 -5.49 -5.31 8.98
C ASP A 36 -4.90 -3.89 8.85
N LYS A 37 -3.70 -3.77 8.27
CA LYS A 37 -2.95 -2.50 8.18
C LYS A 37 -2.46 -2.16 6.78
N SER A 38 -2.92 -2.89 5.78
CA SER A 38 -2.50 -2.70 4.39
C SER A 38 -3.51 -3.26 3.41
N VAL A 39 -3.33 -2.89 2.15
CA VAL A 39 -4.11 -3.45 1.04
C VAL A 39 -3.12 -4.00 0.03
N GLN A 40 -3.38 -5.21 -0.45
CA GLN A 40 -2.63 -5.84 -1.52
C GLN A 40 -3.53 -5.97 -2.76
N PHE A 41 -2.93 -5.81 -3.92
CA PHE A 41 -3.55 -6.10 -5.21
C PHE A 41 -2.69 -7.09 -5.96
N THR A 42 -3.29 -8.14 -6.50
CA THR A 42 -2.58 -9.18 -7.25
C THR A 42 -3.27 -9.42 -8.58
N ASN A 43 -2.52 -9.45 -9.67
CA ASN A 43 -3.09 -9.79 -10.98
C ASN A 43 -3.34 -11.31 -11.10
N ALA A 44 -4.10 -11.70 -12.12
CA ALA A 44 -4.59 -13.07 -12.28
C ALA A 44 -3.51 -14.18 -12.25
N ASP A 45 -2.30 -13.92 -12.76
CA ASP A 45 -1.21 -14.89 -12.80
C ASP A 45 -0.19 -14.74 -11.65
N GLY A 46 -0.39 -13.76 -10.76
CA GLY A 46 0.50 -13.48 -9.64
C GLY A 46 1.85 -12.87 -10.01
N SER A 47 2.10 -12.57 -11.29
CA SER A 47 3.36 -11.95 -11.74
C SER A 47 3.52 -10.52 -11.26
N ARG A 48 2.44 -9.86 -10.82
CA ARG A 48 2.43 -8.48 -10.31
C ARG A 48 1.66 -8.42 -9.00
N VAL A 49 2.32 -7.91 -7.96
CA VAL A 49 1.74 -7.70 -6.64
C VAL A 49 2.00 -6.28 -6.20
N LEU A 50 0.95 -5.54 -5.86
CA LEU A 50 1.02 -4.16 -5.40
C LEU A 50 0.61 -4.12 -3.93
N TYR A 51 1.47 -3.58 -3.08
CA TYR A 51 1.22 -3.45 -1.65
C TYR A 51 1.18 -1.98 -1.25
N PHE A 52 0.14 -1.62 -0.49
CA PHE A 52 -0.08 -0.28 0.01
C PHE A 52 -0.30 -0.28 1.52
N SER A 53 0.32 0.66 2.21
CA SER A 53 0.05 0.92 3.63
C SER A 53 0.13 2.40 3.94
N ILE A 54 -0.54 2.84 5.01
CA ILE A 54 -0.52 4.23 5.47
C ILE A 54 0.24 4.32 6.78
N LEU A 55 1.24 5.21 6.80
CA LEU A 55 1.86 5.68 8.03
C LEU A 55 1.21 7.00 8.44
N ILE A 56 0.70 7.06 9.67
CA ILE A 56 0.14 8.29 10.24
C ILE A 56 1.17 8.88 11.19
N VAL A 57 1.67 10.07 10.87
CA VAL A 57 2.57 10.81 11.75
C VAL A 57 1.74 11.59 12.77
N LYS A 58 2.08 11.43 14.04
CA LYS A 58 1.49 12.19 15.15
C LYS A 58 2.53 13.16 15.69
N GLY A 59 2.19 14.44 15.83
CA GLY A 59 3.09 15.47 16.36
C GLY A 59 3.27 16.64 15.41
N ASN A 60 4.47 17.23 15.41
CA ASN A 60 4.76 18.42 14.59
C ASN A 60 4.90 18.05 13.09
N ASN A 61 3.83 18.28 12.33
CA ASN A 61 3.73 17.96 10.90
C ASN A 61 4.80 18.64 10.03
N SER A 62 5.53 19.64 10.54
CA SER A 62 6.64 20.28 9.82
C SER A 62 7.80 19.33 9.51
N LEU A 63 7.91 18.19 10.21
CA LEU A 63 8.98 17.20 10.02
C LEU A 63 8.78 16.28 8.81
N LEU A 64 7.56 16.17 8.28
CA LEU A 64 7.29 15.34 7.10
C LEU A 64 7.90 15.91 5.82
N GLY A 65 7.98 17.26 5.72
CA GLY A 65 8.38 17.94 4.48
C GLY A 65 9.81 17.65 4.02
N SER A 66 10.74 17.39 4.94
CA SER A 66 12.13 17.08 4.61
C SER A 66 12.43 15.57 4.60
N SER A 67 11.94 14.82 5.59
CA SER A 67 12.22 13.38 5.70
C SER A 67 11.47 12.50 4.70
N PHE A 68 10.35 12.99 4.15
CA PHE A 68 9.55 12.30 3.13
C PHE A 68 9.38 13.14 1.87
N SER A 69 10.27 14.11 1.63
CA SER A 69 10.28 14.89 0.38
C SER A 69 10.13 13.94 -0.82
N ASN A 70 9.24 14.27 -1.77
CA ASN A 70 8.83 13.43 -2.90
C ASN A 70 10.02 12.72 -3.55
N SER A 71 10.37 11.54 -3.03
CA SER A 71 11.45 10.73 -3.58
C SER A 71 10.85 9.95 -4.73
N LYS A 72 11.52 9.96 -5.87
CA LYS A 72 11.21 9.01 -6.94
C LYS A 72 11.21 7.60 -6.36
N ALA A 73 10.30 6.75 -6.84
CA ALA A 73 10.36 5.34 -6.49
C ALA A 73 11.73 4.78 -6.88
N SER A 74 12.28 3.92 -6.03
CA SER A 74 13.50 3.17 -6.31
C SER A 74 13.13 1.80 -6.88
N ILE A 75 13.94 1.31 -7.81
CA ILE A 75 13.78 0.00 -8.43
C ILE A 75 15.00 -0.84 -8.10
N MET A 76 14.77 -2.09 -7.71
CA MET A 76 15.82 -3.04 -7.37
C MET A 76 15.39 -4.45 -7.77
N TYR A 77 16.30 -5.22 -8.35
CA TYR A 77 16.11 -6.65 -8.58
C TYR A 77 16.61 -7.45 -7.37
N ALA A 78 15.76 -8.28 -6.78
CA ALA A 78 16.08 -9.15 -5.64
C ALA A 78 15.11 -10.32 -5.56
N ASP A 79 15.58 -11.48 -5.08
CA ASP A 79 14.76 -12.69 -4.89
C ASP A 79 13.98 -13.08 -6.17
N ASP A 80 14.69 -13.09 -7.31
CA ASP A 80 14.16 -13.44 -8.63
C ASP A 80 12.96 -12.59 -9.12
N CYS A 81 12.83 -11.37 -8.59
CA CYS A 81 11.84 -10.41 -9.05
C CYS A 81 12.33 -8.96 -8.93
N TRP A 82 11.63 -8.07 -9.63
CA TRP A 82 11.82 -6.63 -9.52
C TRP A 82 10.95 -6.05 -8.41
N HIS A 83 11.50 -5.07 -7.70
CA HIS A 83 10.83 -4.36 -6.62
C HIS A 83 10.86 -2.86 -6.94
N LEU A 84 9.69 -2.26 -7.14
CA LEU A 84 9.52 -0.81 -7.17
C LEU A 84 8.99 -0.36 -5.79
N LYS A 85 9.78 0.43 -5.07
CA LYS A 85 9.45 0.90 -3.72
C LYS A 85 9.42 2.41 -3.69
N GLY A 86 8.36 2.98 -3.12
CA GLY A 86 8.20 4.43 -3.05
C GLY A 86 7.23 4.86 -1.96
N HIS A 87 7.17 6.16 -1.73
CA HIS A 87 6.20 6.74 -0.82
C HIS A 87 5.67 8.08 -1.33
N LYS A 88 4.46 8.45 -0.90
CA LYS A 88 3.86 9.76 -1.17
C LYS A 88 3.34 10.37 0.13
N PRO A 89 3.89 11.52 0.57
CA PRO A 89 3.36 12.23 1.73
C PRO A 89 2.15 13.11 1.35
N ASN A 90 1.18 13.23 2.24
CA ASN A 90 0.18 14.30 2.20
C ASN A 90 -0.37 14.57 3.61
N GLY A 91 -0.34 15.83 4.05
CA GLY A 91 -0.78 16.20 5.40
C GLY A 91 0.03 15.47 6.48
N ASN A 92 -0.63 14.64 7.28
CA ASN A 92 -0.02 13.78 8.30
C ASN A 92 0.04 12.29 7.89
N GLU A 93 -0.27 11.98 6.64
CA GLU A 93 -0.25 10.63 6.09
C GLU A 93 0.93 10.45 5.13
N VAL A 94 1.53 9.26 5.16
CA VAL A 94 2.49 8.81 4.15
C VAL A 94 1.97 7.50 3.59
N LEU A 95 1.64 7.50 2.30
CA LEU A 95 1.36 6.27 1.56
C LEU A 95 2.67 5.59 1.21
N VAL A 96 2.84 4.36 1.67
CA VAL A 96 3.97 3.48 1.32
C VAL A 96 3.51 2.51 0.25
N CYS A 97 4.25 2.45 -0.86
CA CYS A 97 3.98 1.60 -2.02
C CYS A 97 5.14 0.62 -2.23
N VAL A 98 4.83 -0.67 -2.40
CA VAL A 98 5.78 -1.70 -2.79
C VAL A 98 5.17 -2.54 -3.90
N PHE A 99 5.72 -2.49 -5.10
CA PHE A 99 5.27 -3.27 -6.24
C PHE A 99 6.33 -4.31 -6.55
N THR A 100 5.93 -5.58 -6.63
CA THR A 100 6.79 -6.67 -7.05
C THR A 100 6.32 -7.20 -8.39
N TYR A 101 7.25 -7.42 -9.31
CA TYR A 101 6.94 -7.89 -10.65
C TYR A 101 8.04 -8.80 -11.22
N THR A 102 7.66 -9.81 -11.98
CA THR A 102 8.64 -10.77 -12.53
C THR A 102 9.16 -10.39 -13.91
N ASN A 103 8.38 -9.62 -14.69
CA ASN A 103 8.75 -9.25 -16.06
C ASN A 103 9.25 -7.80 -16.11
N GLU A 104 10.48 -7.57 -16.56
CA GLU A 104 11.08 -6.22 -16.64
C GLU A 104 10.22 -5.22 -17.45
N GLU A 105 9.48 -5.71 -18.46
CA GLU A 105 8.57 -4.89 -19.27
C GLU A 105 7.44 -4.21 -18.45
N ASP A 106 7.09 -4.76 -17.28
CA ASP A 106 6.09 -4.17 -16.38
C ASP A 106 6.60 -2.89 -15.69
N GLU A 107 7.91 -2.61 -15.71
CA GLU A 107 8.51 -1.45 -15.06
C GLU A 107 7.82 -0.14 -15.46
N ALA A 108 7.61 0.07 -16.76
CA ALA A 108 7.05 1.32 -17.27
C ALA A 108 5.60 1.52 -16.79
N ILE A 109 4.79 0.45 -16.81
CA ILE A 109 3.40 0.49 -16.39
C ILE A 109 3.31 0.74 -14.88
N LEU A 110 4.17 0.09 -14.10
CA LEU A 110 4.17 0.20 -12.64
C LEU A 110 4.72 1.55 -12.16
N ASN A 111 5.70 2.14 -12.85
CA ASN A 111 6.09 3.53 -12.61
C ASN A 111 4.95 4.50 -12.92
N ASN A 112 4.28 4.35 -14.06
CA ASN A 112 3.12 5.18 -14.41
C ASN A 112 1.99 5.05 -13.39
N LEU A 113 1.74 3.83 -12.89
CA LEU A 113 0.79 3.58 -11.81
C LEU A 113 1.20 4.32 -10.54
N PHE A 114 2.46 4.20 -10.12
CA PHE A 114 2.99 4.92 -8.96
C PHE A 114 2.80 6.43 -9.12
N ASP A 115 3.19 6.99 -10.26
CA ASP A 115 3.08 8.43 -10.53
C ASP A 115 1.64 8.92 -10.55
N GLY A 116 0.71 8.10 -11.07
CA GLY A 116 -0.72 8.40 -11.14
C GLY A 116 -1.47 8.37 -9.81
N ILE A 117 -0.85 7.93 -8.71
CA ILE A 117 -1.49 7.94 -7.39
C ILE A 117 -1.68 9.39 -6.89
N GLN A 118 -2.90 9.71 -6.48
CA GLN A 118 -3.30 11.04 -6.04
C GLN A 118 -3.95 11.03 -4.67
N TYR A 119 -3.65 12.04 -3.85
CA TYR A 119 -4.39 12.27 -2.61
C TYR A 119 -5.75 12.92 -2.93
N SER A 120 -6.80 12.43 -2.27
CA SER A 120 -8.20 12.85 -2.45
C SER A 120 -8.83 13.48 -1.21
N GLY A 121 -8.29 13.22 -0.01
CA GLY A 121 -8.69 13.87 1.25
C GLY A 121 -10.14 13.63 1.70
N ARG A 122 -10.65 12.41 1.54
CA ARG A 122 -12.04 12.02 1.85
C ARG A 122 -12.26 11.50 3.27
#